data_AF-A0A8I1TW06-F1
#
_entry.id   AF-A0A8I1TW06-F1
#
_cell.length_a   1.000
_cell.length_b   1.000
_cell.length_c   1.000
_cell.angle_alpha   90.00
_cell.angle_beta   90.00
_cell.angle_gamma   90.00
#
_symmetry.space_group_name_H-M   'P 1'
#
loop_
_entity.id
_entity.type
_entity.pdbx_description
1 polymer ?
#
loop_
_entity_poly.entity_id
_entity_poly.type
_entity_poly.pdbx_seq_one_letter_code
_entity_poly.pdbx_strand_id
1 'polypeptide(L)'
;MSAGKLILPVFLFFINACASIVPDIPHKTEIEQSIRVKDLPPKVLMALPKEYGRKEFTYKRKLKDGKVSYDVDYEREGKKFSIAYDEQGRVLEEEKKVEFSDLPPDLKIKVEKVLSAYYPGYRIVLTEEVYTNNEKLLEIFFSHPKTKTGFAEAVFEYQTGVFREFINIQMQSIQTLY
;
A
#
# COMPACT_ATOMS: atom_id res chain seq x y z
N MET A 1 -21.33 66.96 31.41
CA MET A 1 -21.54 65.64 32.04
C MET A 1 -22.41 64.84 31.09
N SER A 2 -21.82 64.05 30.18
CA SER A 2 -21.48 62.61 30.31
C SER A 2 -22.76 61.74 30.37
N ALA A 3 -23.01 60.71 29.56
CA ALA A 3 -22.20 59.95 28.60
C ALA A 3 -23.11 59.34 27.52
N GLY A 4 -22.64 59.32 26.27
CA GLY A 4 -23.26 58.56 25.19
C GLY A 4 -22.97 57.07 25.31
N LYS A 5 -24.00 56.22 25.18
CA LYS A 5 -23.84 54.78 25.10
C LYS A 5 -23.43 54.39 23.67
N LEU A 6 -22.15 54.09 23.49
CA LEU A 6 -21.60 53.51 22.28
C LEU A 6 -21.96 52.02 22.24
N ILE A 7 -22.90 51.64 21.37
CA ILE A 7 -23.21 50.23 21.10
C ILE A 7 -22.23 49.75 20.04
N LEU A 8 -21.25 48.94 20.44
CA LEU A 8 -20.27 48.32 19.56
C LEU A 8 -20.91 47.08 18.90
N PRO A 9 -20.99 46.98 17.57
CA PRO A 9 -21.45 45.75 16.93
C PRO A 9 -20.34 44.71 16.99
N VAL A 10 -20.57 43.63 17.74
CA VAL A 10 -19.74 42.43 17.68
C VAL A 10 -19.97 41.78 16.32
N PHE A 11 -19.06 42.03 15.38
CA PHE A 11 -18.98 41.27 14.13
C PHE A 11 -18.57 39.83 14.47
N LEU A 12 -19.53 38.90 14.45
CA LEU A 12 -19.23 37.47 14.36
C LEU A 12 -18.56 37.23 13.00
N PHE A 13 -17.23 37.14 13.00
CA PHE A 13 -16.53 36.46 11.92
C PHE A 13 -16.84 34.96 12.05
N PHE A 14 -17.84 34.49 11.29
CA PHE A 14 -17.94 33.07 10.99
C PHE A 14 -16.68 32.69 10.23
N ILE A 15 -15.73 32.06 10.93
CA ILE A 15 -14.60 31.41 10.30
C ILE A 15 -15.20 30.29 9.46
N ASN A 16 -15.38 30.57 8.17
CA ASN A 16 -15.65 29.53 7.18
C ASN A 16 -14.52 28.52 7.31
N ALA A 17 -14.79 27.39 7.94
CA ALA A 17 -13.97 26.21 7.80
C ALA A 17 -14.03 25.83 6.32
N CYS A 18 -13.09 26.35 5.53
CA CYS A 18 -12.79 25.78 4.23
C CYS A 18 -12.26 24.39 4.53
N ALA A 19 -13.16 23.41 4.60
CA ALA A 19 -12.80 22.03 4.38
C ALA A 19 -12.25 22.01 2.95
N SER A 20 -10.92 22.09 2.83
CA SER A 20 -10.23 21.88 1.57
C SER A 20 -10.64 20.49 1.09
N ILE A 21 -11.58 20.44 0.14
CA ILE A 21 -11.98 19.19 -0.51
C ILE A 21 -10.78 18.80 -1.36
N VAL A 22 -9.90 18.00 -0.80
CA VAL A 22 -8.85 17.36 -1.57
C VAL A 22 -9.58 16.50 -2.62
N PRO A 23 -9.39 16.75 -3.92
CA PRO A 23 -10.09 16.01 -4.95
C PRO A 23 -9.78 14.52 -4.82
N ASP A 24 -10.81 13.69 -5.01
CA ASP A 24 -10.65 12.24 -4.96
C ASP A 24 -9.70 11.81 -6.09
N ILE A 25 -8.60 11.13 -5.74
CA ILE A 25 -7.66 10.60 -6.72
C ILE A 25 -8.26 9.29 -7.25
N PRO A 26 -8.32 9.04 -8.57
CA PRO A 26 -8.78 7.76 -9.07
C PRO A 26 -7.84 6.65 -8.57
N HIS A 27 -8.43 5.62 -7.97
CA HIS A 27 -7.71 4.47 -7.45
C HIS A 27 -7.81 3.32 -8.42
N LYS A 28 -6.68 2.66 -8.69
CA LYS A 28 -6.70 1.33 -9.29
C LYS A 28 -7.23 0.31 -8.28
N THR A 29 -7.57 -0.87 -8.77
CA THR A 29 -7.87 -2.02 -7.93
C THR A 29 -6.90 -3.14 -8.26
N GLU A 30 -6.29 -3.70 -7.22
CA GLU A 30 -5.59 -4.96 -7.30
C GLU A 30 -6.41 -6.02 -6.58
N ILE A 31 -6.49 -7.21 -7.20
CA ILE A 31 -7.09 -8.38 -6.58
C ILE A 31 -5.97 -9.31 -6.15
N GLU A 32 -5.87 -9.56 -4.86
CA GLU A 32 -4.96 -10.56 -4.30
C GLU A 32 -5.72 -11.83 -3.94
N GLN A 33 -5.27 -12.98 -4.42
CA GLN A 33 -5.85 -14.26 -4.06
C GLN A 33 -4.79 -15.19 -3.52
N SER A 34 -4.93 -15.66 -2.27
CA SER A 34 -4.10 -16.77 -1.78
C SER A 34 -4.36 -18.03 -2.61
N ILE A 35 -3.30 -18.71 -3.02
CA ILE A 35 -3.36 -19.93 -3.83
C ILE A 35 -2.50 -21.04 -3.22
N ARG A 36 -2.63 -22.27 -3.72
CA ARG A 36 -1.76 -23.38 -3.33
C ARG A 36 -0.60 -23.49 -4.31
N VAL A 37 0.50 -24.11 -3.89
CA VAL A 37 1.66 -24.37 -4.76
C VAL A 37 1.30 -25.06 -6.09
N LYS A 38 0.29 -25.94 -6.09
CA LYS A 38 -0.17 -26.65 -7.30
C LYS A 38 -0.93 -25.76 -8.30
N ASP A 39 -1.35 -24.58 -7.86
CA ASP A 39 -2.06 -23.60 -8.67
C ASP A 39 -1.06 -22.62 -9.35
N LEU A 40 0.24 -22.71 -9.04
CA LEU A 40 1.30 -21.97 -9.74
C LEU A 40 1.53 -22.50 -11.17
N PRO A 41 1.85 -21.62 -12.13
CA PRO A 41 2.35 -22.06 -13.43
C PRO A 41 3.62 -22.91 -13.27
N PRO A 42 3.81 -23.97 -14.10
CA PRO A 42 5.00 -24.80 -14.03
C PRO A 42 6.31 -24.00 -14.14
N LYS A 43 6.32 -22.94 -14.95
CA LYS A 43 7.49 -22.07 -15.12
C LYS A 43 7.82 -21.28 -13.85
N VAL A 44 6.81 -20.74 -13.16
CA VAL A 44 6.99 -20.09 -11.85
C VAL A 44 7.52 -21.10 -10.83
N LEU A 45 6.94 -22.30 -10.76
CA LEU A 45 7.39 -23.36 -9.85
C LEU A 45 8.86 -23.76 -10.09
N MET A 46 9.32 -23.72 -11.34
CA MET A 46 10.71 -23.99 -11.70
C MET A 46 11.66 -22.82 -11.39
N ALA A 47 11.14 -21.59 -11.35
CA ALA A 47 11.90 -20.38 -11.07
C ALA A 47 12.11 -20.13 -9.57
N LEU A 48 11.35 -20.82 -8.70
CA LEU A 48 11.44 -20.61 -7.26
C LEU A 48 12.87 -20.79 -6.72
N PRO A 49 13.29 -19.99 -5.74
CA PRO A 49 14.59 -20.12 -5.09
C PRO A 49 14.80 -21.54 -4.54
N LYS A 50 15.92 -22.16 -4.91
CA LYS A 50 16.21 -23.56 -4.56
C LYS A 50 16.85 -23.70 -3.19
N GLU A 51 17.35 -22.62 -2.60
CA GLU A 51 18.01 -22.64 -1.29
C GLU A 51 17.02 -22.83 -0.14
N TYR A 52 15.71 -22.67 -0.38
CA TYR A 52 14.67 -22.75 0.65
C TYR A 52 13.76 -23.95 0.45
N GLY A 53 13.25 -24.47 1.56
CA GLY A 53 12.26 -25.54 1.51
C GLY A 53 10.91 -24.99 1.05
N ARG A 54 10.29 -25.56 0.01
CA ARG A 54 8.97 -25.13 -0.51
C ARG A 54 7.82 -25.08 0.52
N LYS A 55 7.99 -25.71 1.69
CA LYS A 55 7.04 -25.65 2.82
C LYS A 55 7.08 -24.30 3.56
N GLU A 56 8.09 -23.49 3.31
CA GLU A 56 8.31 -22.18 3.95
C GLU A 56 7.66 -21.04 3.16
N PHE A 57 7.02 -21.36 2.02
CA PHE A 57 6.44 -20.37 1.13
C PHE A 57 4.92 -20.25 1.27
N THR A 58 4.42 -19.01 1.21
CA THR A 58 3.02 -18.71 0.88
C THR A 58 2.94 -18.17 -0.54
N TYR A 59 1.78 -18.36 -1.17
CA TYR A 59 1.60 -18.05 -2.58
C TYR A 59 0.36 -17.20 -2.78
N LYS A 60 0.48 -16.14 -3.57
CA LYS A 60 -0.67 -15.36 -4.04
C LYS A 60 -0.66 -15.25 -5.56
N ARG A 61 -1.85 -15.13 -6.14
CA ARG A 61 -2.04 -14.64 -7.50
C ARG A 61 -2.59 -13.22 -7.41
N LYS A 62 -1.92 -12.26 -8.04
CA LYS A 62 -2.35 -10.87 -8.13
C LYS A 62 -2.90 -10.57 -9.52
N LEU A 63 -3.94 -9.75 -9.60
CA LEU A 63 -4.45 -9.17 -10.84
C LEU A 63 -4.53 -7.65 -10.70
N LYS A 64 -3.68 -6.94 -11.45
CA LYS A 64 -3.64 -5.47 -11.50
C LYS A 64 -3.52 -5.03 -12.96
N ASP A 65 -4.35 -4.07 -13.38
CA ASP A 65 -4.37 -3.54 -14.75
C ASP A 65 -4.44 -4.64 -15.85
N GLY A 66 -5.18 -5.71 -15.58
CA GLY A 66 -5.33 -6.85 -16.52
C GLY A 66 -4.11 -7.77 -16.62
N LYS A 67 -3.07 -7.54 -15.81
CA LYS A 67 -1.86 -8.37 -15.75
C LYS A 67 -1.89 -9.26 -14.51
N VAL A 68 -1.51 -10.52 -14.71
CA VAL A 68 -1.39 -11.51 -13.64
C VAL A 68 0.06 -11.61 -13.19
N SER A 69 0.28 -11.59 -11.89
CA SER A 69 1.55 -11.97 -11.25
C SER A 69 1.33 -13.01 -10.16
N TYR A 70 2.42 -13.66 -9.76
CA TYR A 70 2.44 -14.68 -8.74
C TYR A 70 3.48 -14.32 -7.69
N ASP A 71 3.01 -14.05 -6.49
CA ASP A 71 3.85 -13.69 -5.38
C ASP A 71 4.18 -14.93 -4.57
N VAL A 72 5.44 -15.01 -4.16
CA VAL A 72 5.97 -16.10 -3.35
C VAL A 72 6.62 -15.48 -2.12
N ASP A 73 5.88 -15.48 -1.02
CA ASP A 73 6.38 -14.94 0.23
C ASP A 73 7.21 -16.00 0.94
N TYR A 74 8.31 -15.59 1.56
CA TYR A 74 9.21 -16.46 2.31
C TYR A 74 9.89 -15.72 3.45
N GLU A 75 10.47 -16.47 4.39
CA GLU A 75 11.23 -15.91 5.50
C GLU A 75 12.70 -16.30 5.41
N ARG A 76 13.58 -15.32 5.62
CA ARG A 76 15.03 -15.52 5.73
C ARG A 76 15.55 -14.69 6.88
N GLU A 77 16.29 -15.30 7.79
CA GLU A 77 16.91 -14.62 8.94
C GLU A 77 15.91 -13.79 9.76
N GLY A 78 14.70 -14.32 9.95
CA GLY A 78 13.61 -13.63 10.68
C GLY A 78 12.98 -12.46 9.93
N LYS A 79 13.32 -12.25 8.64
CA LYS A 79 12.77 -11.19 7.79
C LYS A 79 11.90 -11.80 6.71
N LYS A 80 10.78 -11.14 6.41
CA LYS A 80 9.84 -11.56 5.37
C LYS A 80 10.15 -10.86 4.06
N PHE A 81 10.12 -11.65 3.00
CA PHE A 81 10.36 -11.24 1.63
C PHE A 81 9.27 -11.80 0.73
N SER A 82 9.07 -11.18 -0.42
CA SER A 82 8.29 -11.73 -1.51
C SER A 82 9.06 -11.61 -2.82
N ILE A 83 8.78 -12.50 -3.77
CA ILE A 83 9.19 -12.35 -5.16
C ILE A 83 7.94 -12.47 -6.02
N ALA A 84 7.65 -11.44 -6.80
CA ALA A 84 6.58 -11.46 -7.79
C ALA A 84 7.13 -11.98 -9.12
N TYR A 85 6.47 -12.98 -9.67
CA TYR A 85 6.78 -13.56 -10.98
C TYR A 85 5.66 -13.29 -11.98
N ASP A 86 6.02 -13.13 -13.25
CA ASP A 86 5.04 -13.31 -14.33
C ASP A 86 4.73 -14.80 -14.59
N GLU A 87 3.74 -15.07 -15.45
CA GLU A 87 3.35 -16.43 -15.85
C GLU A 87 4.49 -17.26 -16.47
N GLN A 88 5.55 -16.60 -16.97
CA GLN A 88 6.72 -17.25 -17.55
C GLN A 88 7.82 -17.51 -16.52
N GLY A 89 7.62 -17.17 -15.25
CA GLY A 89 8.60 -17.33 -14.17
C GLY A 89 9.70 -16.28 -14.18
N ARG A 90 9.50 -15.14 -14.86
CA ARG A 90 10.44 -14.01 -14.79
C ARG A 90 10.11 -13.15 -13.58
N VAL A 91 11.14 -12.74 -12.84
CA VAL A 91 10.99 -11.82 -11.70
C VAL A 91 10.55 -10.45 -12.20
N LEU A 92 9.49 -9.93 -11.60
CA LEU A 92 8.99 -8.57 -11.81
C LEU A 92 9.50 -7.64 -10.72
N GLU A 93 9.37 -8.06 -9.46
CA GLU A 93 9.87 -7.35 -8.30
C GLU A 93 10.24 -8.31 -7.15
N GLU A 94 11.11 -7.82 -6.28
CA GLU A 94 11.38 -8.41 -4.97
C GLU A 94 10.92 -7.43 -3.90
N GLU A 95 10.26 -7.93 -2.87
CA GLU A 95 9.73 -7.12 -1.79
C GLU A 95 10.38 -7.53 -0.47
N LYS A 96 10.60 -6.53 0.39
CA LYS A 96 11.08 -6.76 1.75
C LYS A 96 10.19 -6.02 2.71
N LYS A 97 9.56 -6.76 3.62
CA LYS A 97 8.85 -6.18 4.74
C LYS A 97 9.84 -5.44 5.64
N VAL A 98 9.50 -4.20 5.99
CA VAL A 98 10.23 -3.37 6.94
C VAL A 98 9.27 -2.76 7.96
N GLU A 99 9.79 -2.35 9.11
CA GLU A 99 9.00 -1.58 10.06
C GLU A 99 8.91 -0.13 9.61
N PHE A 100 7.72 0.48 9.69
CA PHE A 100 7.53 1.88 9.30
C PHE A 100 8.45 2.82 10.09
N SER A 101 8.75 2.48 11.36
CA SER A 101 9.66 3.25 12.21
C SER A 101 11.07 3.37 11.66
N ASP A 102 11.51 2.37 10.88
CA ASP A 102 12.88 2.23 10.40
C ASP A 102 13.13 3.01 9.10
N LEU A 103 12.07 3.57 8.50
CA LEU A 103 12.19 4.42 7.33
C LEU A 103 12.94 5.73 7.65
N PRO A 104 13.64 6.31 6.65
CA PRO A 104 14.25 7.63 6.78
C PRO A 104 13.25 8.69 7.27
N PRO A 105 13.62 9.58 8.21
CA PRO A 105 12.71 10.57 8.78
C PRO A 105 11.95 11.41 7.74
N ASP A 106 12.66 11.90 6.71
CA ASP A 106 12.06 12.72 5.65
C ASP A 106 11.05 11.94 4.80
N LEU A 107 11.28 10.64 4.61
CA LEU A 107 10.35 9.76 3.89
C LEU A 107 9.08 9.52 4.71
N LYS A 108 9.21 9.29 6.02
CA LYS A 108 8.06 9.15 6.93
C LYS A 108 7.17 10.39 6.90
N ILE A 109 7.76 11.58 7.00
CA ILE A 109 7.02 12.85 6.95
C ILE A 109 6.23 12.98 5.65
N LYS A 110 6.81 12.60 4.51
CA LYS A 110 6.13 12.64 3.20
C LYS A 110 4.97 11.65 3.12
N VAL A 111 5.17 10.42 3.60
CA VAL A 111 4.11 9.41 3.69
C VAL A 111 2.96 9.90 4.58
N GLU A 112 3.25 10.34 5.79
CA GLU A 112 2.25 10.82 6.76
C GLU A 112 1.48 12.02 6.22
N LYS A 113 2.16 12.96 5.55
CA LYS A 113 1.52 14.11 4.92
C LYS A 113 0.50 13.69 3.86
N VAL A 114 0.85 12.71 3.02
CA VAL A 114 -0.07 12.21 1.99
C VAL A 114 -1.22 11.43 2.64
N LEU A 115 -0.93 10.45 3.49
CA LEU A 115 -1.98 9.62 4.09
C LEU A 115 -2.94 10.43 4.96
N SER A 116 -2.46 11.38 5.76
CA SER A 116 -3.35 12.22 6.59
C SER A 116 -4.24 13.16 5.77
N ALA A 117 -3.79 13.61 4.59
CA ALA A 117 -4.56 14.48 3.71
C ALA A 117 -5.74 13.76 3.05
N TYR A 118 -5.55 12.52 2.58
CA TYR A 118 -6.58 11.75 1.88
C TYR A 118 -7.37 10.82 2.81
N TYR A 119 -6.71 10.27 3.82
CA TYR A 119 -7.20 9.23 4.74
C TYR A 119 -6.96 9.59 6.20
N PRO A 120 -7.52 10.70 6.72
CA PRO A 120 -7.33 11.10 8.10
C PRO A 120 -7.79 10.00 9.08
N GLY A 121 -6.87 9.50 9.91
CA GLY A 121 -7.12 8.37 10.80
C GLY A 121 -6.80 6.99 10.20
N TYR A 122 -6.02 6.95 9.11
CA TYR A 122 -5.49 5.70 8.55
C TYR A 122 -4.74 4.86 9.60
N ARG A 123 -4.70 3.55 9.35
CA ARG A 123 -3.88 2.62 10.13
C ARG A 123 -2.96 1.86 9.20
N ILE A 124 -1.65 2.08 9.33
CA ILE A 124 -0.64 1.29 8.62
C ILE A 124 -0.73 -0.15 9.10
N VAL A 125 -0.77 -1.07 8.14
CA VAL A 125 -0.82 -2.52 8.37
C VAL A 125 0.51 -3.15 7.98
N LEU A 126 1.11 -2.69 6.88
CA LEU A 126 2.33 -3.24 6.33
C LEU A 126 3.13 -2.13 5.60
N THR A 127 4.44 -2.30 5.57
CA THR A 127 5.38 -1.42 4.88
C THR A 127 6.39 -2.29 4.17
N GLU A 128 6.54 -2.09 2.87
CA GLU A 128 7.40 -2.90 2.02
C GLU A 128 8.34 -2.01 1.19
N GLU A 129 9.61 -2.38 1.20
CA GLU A 129 10.57 -1.90 0.21
C GLU A 129 10.42 -2.78 -1.03
N VAL A 130 10.08 -2.18 -2.17
CA VAL A 130 9.89 -2.90 -3.43
C VAL A 130 11.07 -2.60 -4.34
N TYR A 131 11.72 -3.66 -4.82
CA TYR A 131 12.89 -3.62 -5.67
C TYR A 131 12.51 -4.11 -7.06
N THR A 132 12.48 -3.20 -8.01
CA THR A 132 12.31 -3.53 -9.44
C THR A 132 13.66 -3.43 -10.15
N ASN A 133 13.70 -3.80 -11.44
CA ASN A 133 14.92 -3.65 -12.24
C ASN A 133 15.39 -2.20 -12.40
N ASN A 134 14.50 -1.21 -12.27
CA ASN A 134 14.79 0.18 -12.63
C ASN A 134 14.78 1.13 -11.43
N GLU A 135 14.13 0.75 -10.34
CA GLU A 135 13.87 1.65 -9.22
C GLU A 135 13.52 0.90 -7.94
N LYS A 136 13.63 1.65 -6.82
CA LYS A 136 13.18 1.21 -5.50
C LYS A 136 11.95 2.02 -5.11
N LEU A 137 10.87 1.33 -4.76
CA LEU A 137 9.64 1.93 -4.28
C LEU A 137 9.43 1.61 -2.81
N LEU A 138 8.49 2.34 -2.22
CA LEU A 138 7.95 2.09 -0.89
C LEU A 138 6.44 1.89 -1.04
N GLU A 139 5.95 0.76 -0.60
CA GLU A 139 4.52 0.48 -0.54
C GLU A 139 4.05 0.50 0.91
N ILE A 140 3.00 1.29 1.16
CA ILE A 140 2.36 1.40 2.46
C ILE A 140 0.98 0.82 2.36
N PHE A 141 0.79 -0.39 2.88
CA PHE A 141 -0.53 -0.98 3.03
C PHE A 141 -1.18 -0.40 4.28
N PHE A 142 -2.39 0.13 4.13
CA PHE A 142 -3.15 0.71 5.22
C PHE A 142 -4.63 0.35 5.14
N SER A 143 -5.30 0.46 6.28
CA SER A 143 -6.75 0.34 6.38
C SER A 143 -7.37 1.71 6.64
N HIS A 144 -8.53 1.96 6.05
CA HIS A 144 -9.34 3.14 6.32
C HIS A 144 -10.79 2.92 5.86
N PRO A 145 -11.83 3.38 6.60
CA PRO A 145 -13.24 3.24 6.21
C PRO A 145 -13.66 3.87 4.86
N LYS A 146 -12.77 4.63 4.21
CA LYS A 146 -13.02 5.30 2.93
C LYS A 146 -12.49 4.50 1.74
N THR A 147 -11.62 3.51 1.98
CA THR A 147 -11.15 2.64 0.89
C THR A 147 -12.30 1.73 0.49
N LYS A 148 -12.36 1.37 -0.80
CA LYS A 148 -13.51 0.62 -1.34
C LYS A 148 -13.60 -0.80 -0.80
N THR A 149 -12.47 -1.36 -0.39
CA THR A 149 -12.31 -2.75 0.05
C THR A 149 -11.94 -2.87 1.53
N GLY A 150 -11.83 -1.75 2.25
CA GLY A 150 -11.31 -1.68 3.62
C GLY A 150 -9.78 -1.54 3.71
N PHE A 151 -9.06 -1.87 2.63
CA PHE A 151 -7.61 -1.78 2.53
C PHE A 151 -7.15 -1.07 1.26
N ALA A 152 -6.03 -0.37 1.34
CA ALA A 152 -5.38 0.23 0.19
C ALA A 152 -3.87 0.25 0.37
N GLU A 153 -3.16 0.37 -0.73
CA GLU A 153 -1.74 0.67 -0.79
C GLU A 153 -1.54 2.11 -1.25
N ALA A 154 -0.53 2.76 -0.67
CA ALA A 154 0.03 4.00 -1.18
C ALA A 154 1.46 3.74 -1.64
N VAL A 155 1.74 4.03 -2.90
CA VAL A 155 3.04 3.79 -3.53
C VAL A 155 3.84 5.08 -3.60
N PHE A 156 5.09 5.03 -3.16
CA PHE A 156 6.02 6.15 -3.19
C PHE A 156 7.35 5.75 -3.83
N GLU A 157 8.02 6.71 -4.45
CA GLU A 157 9.44 6.57 -4.76
C GLU A 157 10.26 6.53 -3.47
N TYR A 158 11.11 5.53 -3.29
CA TYR A 158 11.82 5.35 -2.03
C TYR A 158 12.82 6.49 -1.77
N GLN A 159 13.58 6.92 -2.77
CA GLN A 159 14.63 7.94 -2.60
C GLN A 159 14.05 9.35 -2.41
N THR A 160 12.99 9.69 -3.15
CA THR A 160 12.46 11.05 -3.21
C THR A 160 11.23 11.23 -2.32
N GLY A 161 10.55 10.15 -1.95
CA GLY A 161 9.25 10.18 -1.27
C GLY A 161 8.13 10.79 -2.10
N VAL A 162 8.30 10.88 -3.42
CA VAL A 162 7.23 11.30 -4.35
C VAL A 162 6.14 10.25 -4.35
N PHE A 163 4.92 10.67 -4.00
CA PHE A 163 3.73 9.84 -4.09
C PHE A 163 3.38 9.56 -5.55
N ARG A 164 3.02 8.30 -5.84
CA ARG A 164 2.68 7.86 -7.20
C ARG A 164 1.19 7.58 -7.34
N GLU A 165 0.69 6.65 -6.56
CA GLU A 165 -0.69 6.19 -6.69
C GLU A 165 -1.21 5.58 -5.40
N PHE A 166 -2.54 5.53 -5.33
CA PHE A 166 -3.24 4.68 -4.38
C PHE A 166 -3.90 3.52 -5.12
N ILE A 167 -3.90 2.35 -4.50
CA ILE A 167 -4.47 1.12 -5.05
C ILE A 167 -5.43 0.54 -4.01
N ASN A 168 -6.68 0.27 -4.38
CA ASN A 168 -7.58 -0.50 -3.50
C ASN A 168 -7.21 -1.98 -3.58
N ILE A 169 -7.06 -2.63 -2.43
CA ILE A 169 -6.69 -4.04 -2.38
C ILE A 169 -7.91 -4.88 -2.06
N GLN A 170 -8.32 -5.71 -3.01
CA GLN A 170 -9.39 -6.69 -2.83
C GLN A 170 -8.78 -8.06 -2.54
N MET A 171 -8.75 -8.43 -1.26
CA MET A 171 -8.34 -9.77 -0.84
C MET A 171 -9.43 -10.80 -1.12
N GLN A 172 -9.06 -11.91 -1.75
CA GLN A 172 -9.89 -13.08 -1.97
C GLN A 172 -9.31 -14.27 -1.18
N SER A 173 -10.17 -14.94 -0.41
CA SER A 173 -9.80 -16.19 0.22
C SER A 173 -9.69 -17.32 -0.82
N ILE A 174 -8.94 -18.37 -0.47
CA ILE A 174 -8.95 -19.62 -1.24
C ILE A 174 -10.39 -20.11 -1.31
N GLN A 175 -10.95 -20.21 -2.52
CA GLN A 175 -12.21 -20.92 -2.71
C GLN A 175 -11.94 -22.40 -2.39
N THR A 176 -12.41 -22.86 -1.23
CA THR A 176 -12.54 -24.29 -0.95
C THR A 176 -13.59 -24.83 -1.90
N LEU A 177 -13.15 -25.43 -3.00
CA LEU A 177 -14.00 -26.31 -3.82
C LEU A 177 -14.35 -27.50 -2.92
N TYR A 178 -15.60 -27.53 -2.45
CA TYR A 178 -16.22 -28.70 -1.83
C TYR A 178 -16.48 -29.78 -2.88
#